data_AF-A0A0Q5JE91-F1
#
_entry.id   AF-A0A0Q5JE91-F1
#
_cell.length_a   1.000
_cell.length_b   1.000
_cell.length_c   1.000
_cell.angle_alpha   90.00
_cell.angle_beta   90.00
_cell.angle_gamma   90.00
#
_symmetry.space_group_name_H-M   'P 1'
#
loop_
_entity.id
_entity.type
_entity.pdbx_description
1 polymer ?
#
loop_
_entity_poly.entity_id
_entity_poly.type
_entity_poly.pdbx_seq_one_letter_code
_entity_poly.pdbx_strand_id
1 'polypeptide(L)'
;MSLLAVAREYLARGWNVVPIGDRKSPHHVLIQTGHWQRGTNGRKSPRWRDFQTERVTDELLQIWFAPQHRVPGLGAVTGEISNLVVLDFDGAPGRALHHTLGLPPNSLSGSGSPHLYFPWPGHRVGNKASSSQSAPPFPGLDVRGDGGLIVLPPSQLSNGTYRLLDHQPHEVTQLPEAVARWTGLVREEAPELPVWEAPTGVSPGVEELLATAMQRVRDGGGRDNTGYWLACQLLEHGSRQDALLIMEQYAERVPAHDTQGRHDPYTSADARRNLHSAAKRGPARSVRAWVKPAERDPLDALRACLPGLSAEERERAARLVAGAYVREGIEVVTRHLSALQLDSTAATWVVERQEAQYSVPGMPALRRFVADRA
;
A
#
# COMPACT_ATOMS: atom_id res chain seq x y z
N MET A 1 -18.20 -27.97 -23.78
CA MET A 1 -19.01 -26.93 -23.10
C MET A 1 -18.46 -25.56 -23.49
N SER A 2 -19.30 -24.57 -23.77
CA SER A 2 -18.81 -23.21 -24.10
C SER A 2 -18.36 -22.46 -22.83
N LEU A 3 -17.50 -21.45 -22.96
CA LEU A 3 -17.12 -20.61 -21.81
C LEU A 3 -18.30 -19.88 -21.19
N LEU A 4 -19.32 -19.51 -21.98
CA LEU A 4 -20.55 -18.91 -21.46
C LEU A 4 -21.30 -19.87 -20.53
N ALA A 5 -21.45 -21.14 -20.93
CA ALA A 5 -22.12 -22.13 -20.09
C ALA A 5 -21.36 -22.36 -18.78
N VAL A 6 -20.03 -22.45 -18.84
CA VAL A 6 -19.18 -22.56 -17.65
C VAL A 6 -19.28 -21.30 -16.76
N ALA A 7 -19.27 -20.11 -17.35
CA ALA A 7 -19.39 -18.86 -16.60
C ALA A 7 -20.72 -18.78 -15.85
N ARG A 8 -21.81 -19.26 -16.45
CA ARG A 8 -23.12 -19.39 -15.81
C ARG A 8 -23.13 -20.38 -14.66
N GLU A 9 -22.45 -21.53 -14.81
CA GLU A 9 -22.31 -22.51 -13.72
C GLU A 9 -21.56 -21.92 -12.52
N TYR A 10 -20.48 -21.17 -12.75
CA TYR A 10 -19.76 -20.48 -11.69
C TYR A 10 -20.59 -19.34 -11.08
N LEU A 11 -21.32 -18.58 -11.89
CA LEU A 11 -22.21 -17.54 -11.38
C LEU A 11 -23.34 -18.13 -10.51
N ALA A 12 -23.91 -19.27 -10.91
CA ALA A 12 -24.93 -20.00 -10.13
C ALA A 12 -24.41 -20.52 -8.78
N ARG A 13 -23.09 -20.69 -8.63
CA ARG A 13 -22.43 -21.01 -7.36
C ARG A 13 -22.12 -19.77 -6.51
N GLY A 14 -22.47 -18.59 -7.01
CA GLY A 14 -22.25 -17.32 -6.36
C GLY A 14 -20.90 -16.67 -6.68
N TRP A 15 -20.09 -17.23 -7.59
CA TRP A 15 -18.80 -16.64 -7.96
C TRP A 15 -18.96 -15.51 -8.97
N ASN A 16 -18.28 -14.40 -8.71
CA ASN A 16 -18.34 -13.22 -9.55
C ASN A 16 -17.35 -13.34 -10.72
N VAL A 17 -17.85 -13.72 -11.90
CA VAL A 17 -17.04 -14.14 -13.04
C VAL A 17 -16.77 -12.99 -14.02
N VAL A 18 -15.51 -12.79 -14.39
CA VAL A 18 -15.07 -11.77 -15.36
C VAL A 18 -14.25 -12.38 -16.51
N PRO A 19 -14.25 -11.78 -17.72
CA PRO A 19 -13.50 -12.30 -18.86
C PRO A 19 -12.00 -11.98 -18.73
N ILE A 20 -11.16 -12.98 -19.00
CA ILE A 20 -9.70 -12.90 -18.90
C ILE A 20 -9.08 -13.06 -20.27
N GLY A 21 -8.10 -12.21 -20.58
CA GLY A 21 -7.28 -12.26 -21.77
C GLY A 21 -6.05 -13.16 -21.62
N ASP A 22 -5.41 -13.44 -22.76
CA ASP A 22 -4.37 -14.46 -22.93
C ASP A 22 -3.15 -14.33 -21.97
N ARG A 23 -2.84 -13.14 -21.48
CA ARG A 23 -1.71 -12.88 -20.58
C ARG A 23 -2.12 -12.69 -19.12
N LYS A 24 -3.18 -13.37 -18.68
CA LYS A 24 -3.80 -13.22 -17.35
C LYS A 24 -4.21 -11.79 -17.02
N SER A 25 -4.50 -10.98 -18.04
CA SER A 25 -4.97 -9.61 -17.90
C SER A 25 -6.49 -9.56 -18.12
N PRO A 26 -7.21 -8.51 -17.68
CA PRO A 26 -8.62 -8.36 -18.00
C PRO A 26 -8.84 -8.30 -19.51
N HIS A 27 -9.88 -8.96 -20.02
CA HIS A 27 -10.16 -8.99 -21.45
C HIS A 27 -10.68 -7.62 -21.94
N HIS A 28 -10.35 -7.24 -23.17
CA HIS A 28 -10.73 -5.95 -23.75
C HIS A 28 -12.25 -5.76 -23.91
N VAL A 29 -13.02 -6.85 -23.92
CA VAL A 29 -14.48 -6.82 -24.03
C VAL A 29 -15.14 -6.04 -22.87
N LEU A 30 -14.48 -5.95 -21.71
CA LEU A 30 -14.95 -5.13 -20.59
C LEU A 30 -15.14 -3.65 -20.96
N ILE A 31 -14.36 -3.14 -21.93
CA ILE A 31 -14.48 -1.76 -22.41
C ILE A 31 -15.85 -1.54 -23.09
N GLN A 32 -16.39 -2.56 -23.75
CA GLN A 32 -17.65 -2.46 -24.50
C GLN A 32 -18.86 -2.32 -23.59
N THR A 33 -18.79 -2.86 -22.37
CA THR A 33 -19.83 -2.72 -21.35
C THR A 33 -19.54 -1.59 -20.36
N GLY A 34 -18.62 -0.68 -20.69
CA GLY A 34 -18.35 0.51 -19.89
C GLY A 34 -17.33 0.32 -18.76
N HIS A 35 -16.79 -0.87 -18.53
CA HIS A 35 -15.83 -1.13 -17.45
C HIS A 35 -14.38 -0.92 -17.93
N TRP A 36 -13.95 0.34 -17.89
CA TRP A 36 -12.62 0.74 -18.33
C TRP A 36 -12.05 1.86 -17.47
N GLN A 37 -10.74 2.03 -17.56
CA GLN A 37 -10.01 3.15 -16.97
C GLN A 37 -9.08 3.77 -18.01
N ARG A 38 -8.70 5.03 -17.82
CA ARG A 38 -7.72 5.70 -18.68
C ARG A 38 -6.32 5.16 -18.35
N GLY A 39 -5.69 4.50 -19.31
CA GLY A 39 -4.32 4.02 -19.20
C GLY A 39 -3.29 5.15 -19.24
N THR A 40 -2.04 4.84 -18.88
CA THR A 40 -0.92 5.79 -18.89
C THR A 40 -0.63 6.38 -20.28
N ASN A 41 -0.94 5.63 -21.33
CA ASN A 41 -0.86 6.06 -22.73
C ASN A 41 -2.09 6.86 -23.21
N GLY A 42 -3.01 7.21 -22.30
CA GLY A 42 -4.26 7.92 -22.61
C GLY A 42 -5.37 7.08 -23.22
N ARG A 43 -5.13 5.80 -23.54
CA ARG A 43 -6.13 4.88 -24.14
C ARG A 43 -6.98 4.20 -23.08
N LYS A 44 -8.18 3.74 -23.48
CA LYS A 44 -9.03 2.92 -22.61
C LYS A 44 -8.35 1.58 -22.32
N SER A 45 -8.27 1.23 -21.05
CA SER A 45 -7.77 -0.07 -20.57
C SER A 45 -8.90 -0.79 -19.82
N PRO A 46 -9.09 -2.11 -20.02
CA PRO A 46 -10.17 -2.84 -19.36
C PRO A 46 -9.99 -2.82 -17.83
N ARG A 47 -11.09 -2.65 -17.11
CA ARG A 47 -11.11 -2.57 -15.64
C ARG A 47 -12.10 -3.60 -15.09
N TRP A 48 -11.62 -4.51 -14.24
CA TRP A 48 -12.46 -5.51 -13.57
C TRP A 48 -12.78 -5.14 -12.12
N ARG A 49 -12.10 -4.12 -11.58
CA ARG A 49 -12.10 -3.80 -10.14
C ARG A 49 -13.48 -3.38 -9.62
N ASP A 50 -14.36 -2.89 -10.49
CA ASP A 50 -15.75 -2.56 -10.15
C ASP A 50 -16.50 -3.81 -9.62
N PHE A 51 -16.14 -5.00 -10.12
CA PHE A 51 -16.68 -6.29 -9.68
C PHE A 51 -16.13 -6.80 -8.35
N GLN A 52 -15.34 -5.99 -7.63
CA GLN A 52 -15.01 -6.26 -6.23
C GLN A 52 -16.20 -5.97 -5.30
N THR A 53 -17.13 -5.12 -5.73
CA THR A 53 -18.33 -4.74 -4.98
C THR A 53 -19.62 -4.90 -5.79
N GLU A 54 -19.53 -4.92 -7.12
CA GLU A 54 -20.68 -5.10 -8.01
C GLU A 54 -20.84 -6.55 -8.46
N ARG A 55 -22.06 -7.08 -8.39
CA ARG A 55 -22.39 -8.43 -8.89
C ARG A 55 -22.52 -8.43 -10.41
N VAL A 56 -21.84 -9.38 -11.04
CA VAL A 56 -21.97 -9.68 -12.47
C VAL A 56 -23.33 -10.31 -12.72
N THR A 57 -23.99 -9.89 -13.79
CA THR A 57 -25.29 -10.42 -14.21
C THR A 57 -25.16 -11.37 -15.39
N ASP A 58 -26.19 -12.18 -15.65
CA ASP A 58 -26.19 -13.08 -16.81
C ASP A 58 -26.11 -12.30 -18.13
N GLU A 59 -26.72 -11.12 -18.21
CA GLU A 59 -26.68 -10.26 -19.40
C GLU A 59 -25.23 -9.84 -19.73
N LEU A 60 -24.43 -9.50 -18.71
CA LEU A 60 -23.01 -9.20 -18.90
C LEU A 60 -22.24 -10.44 -19.39
N LEU A 61 -22.51 -11.63 -18.84
CA LEU A 61 -21.90 -12.87 -19.30
C LEU A 61 -22.22 -13.16 -20.77
N GLN A 62 -23.48 -12.98 -21.17
CA GLN A 62 -23.91 -13.16 -22.57
C GLN A 62 -23.15 -12.25 -23.51
N ILE A 63 -22.96 -10.97 -23.14
CA ILE A 63 -22.18 -10.02 -23.93
C ILE A 63 -20.71 -10.44 -23.98
N TRP A 64 -20.08 -10.64 -22.82
CA TRP A 64 -18.64 -10.86 -22.75
C TRP A 64 -18.19 -12.15 -23.42
N PHE A 65 -18.93 -13.24 -23.23
CA PHE A 65 -18.58 -14.56 -23.75
C PHE A 65 -19.27 -14.90 -25.08
N ALA A 66 -19.83 -13.89 -25.77
CA ALA A 66 -20.34 -14.09 -27.11
C ALA A 66 -19.22 -14.53 -28.08
N PRO A 67 -19.47 -15.48 -29.01
CA PRO A 67 -18.44 -16.14 -29.81
C PRO A 67 -17.49 -15.19 -30.56
N GLN A 68 -17.99 -14.04 -31.02
CA GLN A 68 -17.20 -13.04 -31.76
C GLN A 68 -16.05 -12.43 -30.95
N HIS A 69 -16.15 -12.39 -29.61
CA HIS A 69 -15.12 -11.78 -28.77
C HIS A 69 -13.91 -12.69 -28.53
N ARG A 70 -14.04 -13.99 -28.82
CA ARG A 70 -12.97 -14.99 -28.68
C ARG A 70 -12.25 -14.89 -27.32
N VAL A 71 -13.01 -14.71 -26.25
CA VAL A 71 -12.48 -14.64 -24.89
C VAL A 71 -11.77 -15.97 -24.59
N PRO A 72 -10.47 -15.96 -24.21
CA PRO A 72 -9.71 -17.21 -24.00
C PRO A 72 -9.88 -17.80 -22.59
N GLY A 73 -10.38 -17.01 -21.64
CA GLY A 73 -10.54 -17.45 -20.27
C GLY A 73 -11.52 -16.63 -19.43
N LEU A 74 -11.73 -17.13 -18.22
CA LEU A 74 -12.59 -16.57 -17.20
C LEU A 74 -11.80 -16.46 -15.90
N GLY A 75 -12.20 -15.52 -15.05
CA GLY A 75 -11.64 -15.35 -13.72
C GLY A 75 -12.75 -15.11 -12.71
N ALA A 76 -12.48 -15.40 -11.44
CA ALA A 76 -13.37 -15.08 -10.33
C ALA A 76 -12.73 -14.02 -9.46
N VAL A 77 -13.52 -12.99 -9.14
CA VAL A 77 -13.17 -12.04 -8.08
C VAL A 77 -13.32 -12.74 -6.74
N THR A 78 -12.25 -12.80 -5.94
CA THR A 78 -12.25 -13.51 -4.64
C THR A 78 -12.66 -12.59 -3.49
N GLY A 79 -13.01 -13.18 -2.35
CA GLY A 79 -13.50 -12.50 -1.16
C GLY A 79 -14.98 -12.76 -0.88
N GLU A 80 -15.55 -11.86 -0.07
CA GLU A 80 -16.96 -11.82 0.31
C GLU A 80 -17.89 -11.92 -0.90
N ILE A 81 -17.58 -11.17 -1.97
CA ILE A 81 -18.41 -11.11 -3.19
C ILE A 81 -18.62 -12.48 -3.86
N SER A 82 -17.70 -13.43 -3.67
CA SER A 82 -17.81 -14.78 -4.23
C SER A 82 -17.89 -15.87 -3.18
N ASN A 83 -17.91 -15.52 -1.89
CA ASN A 83 -17.70 -16.45 -0.79
C ASN A 83 -16.50 -17.39 -1.04
N LEU A 84 -15.39 -16.84 -1.55
CA LEU A 84 -14.26 -17.63 -2.05
C LEU A 84 -12.92 -17.01 -1.65
N VAL A 85 -12.09 -17.77 -0.94
CA VAL A 85 -10.67 -17.49 -0.72
C VAL A 85 -9.87 -18.60 -1.39
N VAL A 86 -8.78 -18.24 -2.06
CA VAL A 86 -7.92 -19.23 -2.75
C VAL A 86 -6.50 -19.16 -2.25
N LEU A 87 -5.94 -20.32 -1.90
CA LEU A 87 -4.53 -20.52 -1.63
C LEU A 87 -3.85 -21.03 -2.91
N ASP A 88 -2.93 -20.23 -3.45
CA ASP A 88 -2.19 -20.53 -4.68
C ASP A 88 -0.74 -20.94 -4.34
N PHE A 89 -0.39 -22.17 -4.68
CA PHE A 89 0.88 -22.79 -4.35
C PHE A 89 1.84 -22.70 -5.54
N ASP A 90 2.52 -21.56 -5.67
CA ASP A 90 3.34 -21.25 -6.82
C ASP A 90 4.81 -21.67 -6.70
N GLY A 91 5.40 -22.01 -7.85
CA GLY A 91 6.78 -22.43 -7.96
C GLY A 91 7.10 -23.74 -7.22
N ALA A 92 8.40 -24.05 -7.12
CA ALA A 92 8.86 -25.24 -6.40
C ALA A 92 8.58 -25.16 -4.88
N PRO A 93 8.78 -24.02 -4.19
CA PRO A 93 8.48 -23.91 -2.76
C PRO A 93 7.00 -24.13 -2.44
N GLY A 94 6.09 -23.52 -3.21
CA GLY A 94 4.65 -23.69 -3.02
C GLY A 94 4.23 -25.14 -3.22
N ARG A 95 4.72 -25.81 -4.27
CA ARG A 95 4.44 -27.24 -4.49
C ARG A 95 4.95 -28.14 -3.36
N ALA A 96 6.13 -27.86 -2.81
CA ALA A 96 6.65 -28.59 -1.65
C ALA A 96 5.76 -28.39 -0.41
N LEU A 97 5.31 -27.16 -0.17
CA LEU A 97 4.38 -26.86 0.93
C LEU A 97 3.04 -27.59 0.73
N HIS A 98 2.45 -27.53 -0.47
CA HIS A 98 1.21 -28.24 -0.80
C HIS A 98 1.34 -29.75 -0.55
N HIS A 99 2.46 -30.36 -0.97
CA HIS A 99 2.73 -31.77 -0.72
C HIS A 99 2.76 -32.09 0.78
N THR A 100 3.37 -31.22 1.59
CA THR A 100 3.37 -31.36 3.06
C THR A 100 1.98 -31.23 3.68
N LEU A 101 1.11 -30.36 3.13
CA LEU A 101 -0.27 -30.23 3.60
C LEU A 101 -1.12 -31.46 3.26
N GLY A 102 -0.83 -32.14 2.15
CA GLY A 102 -1.50 -33.39 1.75
C GLY A 102 -2.96 -33.23 1.33
N LEU A 103 -3.43 -31.98 1.13
CA LEU A 103 -4.79 -31.71 0.66
C LEU A 103 -4.88 -31.85 -0.88
N PRO A 104 -5.97 -32.42 -1.42
CA PRO A 104 -6.15 -32.50 -2.87
C PRO A 104 -6.45 -31.11 -3.47
N PRO A 105 -5.85 -30.75 -4.62
CA PRO A 105 -6.14 -29.48 -5.28
C PRO A 105 -7.56 -29.40 -5.81
N ASN A 106 -8.19 -28.24 -5.69
CA ASN A 106 -9.44 -27.92 -6.39
C ASN A 106 -9.20 -27.65 -7.87
N SER A 107 -8.12 -26.95 -8.18
CA SER A 107 -7.72 -26.70 -9.56
C SER A 107 -6.21 -26.65 -9.72
N LEU A 108 -5.77 -26.76 -10.96
CA LEU A 108 -4.41 -26.50 -11.39
C LEU A 108 -4.39 -25.26 -12.26
N SER A 109 -3.41 -24.39 -12.01
CA SER A 109 -3.11 -23.26 -12.89
C SER A 109 -2.59 -23.74 -14.25
N GLY A 110 -2.48 -22.83 -15.23
CA GLY A 110 -1.88 -23.16 -16.53
C GLY A 110 -0.48 -23.78 -16.46
N SER A 111 0.32 -23.43 -15.43
CA SER A 111 1.65 -23.99 -15.18
C SER A 111 1.64 -25.23 -14.28
N GLY A 112 0.46 -25.69 -13.86
CA GLY A 112 0.29 -26.83 -12.96
C GLY A 112 0.42 -26.50 -11.46
N SER A 113 0.46 -25.22 -11.08
CA SER A 113 0.48 -24.81 -9.66
C SER A 113 -0.88 -25.16 -9.00
N PRO A 114 -0.90 -25.87 -7.85
CA PRO A 114 -2.12 -26.23 -7.14
C PRO A 114 -2.86 -25.01 -6.56
N HIS A 115 -4.19 -25.02 -6.66
CA HIS A 115 -5.07 -24.08 -5.95
C HIS A 115 -5.98 -24.84 -4.99
N LEU A 116 -6.08 -24.35 -3.75
CA LEU A 116 -7.06 -24.81 -2.77
C LEU A 116 -8.10 -23.72 -2.53
N TYR A 117 -9.37 -24.08 -2.55
CA TYR A 117 -10.50 -23.17 -2.37
C TYR A 117 -11.03 -23.29 -0.95
N PHE A 118 -11.37 -22.17 -0.34
CA PHE A 118 -11.98 -22.07 0.99
C PHE A 118 -13.18 -21.13 0.92
N PRO A 119 -14.22 -21.35 1.72
CA PRO A 119 -15.28 -20.35 1.89
C PRO A 119 -14.71 -19.08 2.52
N TRP A 120 -15.35 -17.94 2.26
CA TRP A 120 -14.99 -16.69 2.93
C TRP A 120 -15.43 -16.76 4.40
N PRO A 121 -14.55 -16.44 5.37
CA PRO A 121 -14.76 -16.85 6.77
C PRO A 121 -15.71 -15.95 7.59
N GLY A 122 -16.48 -15.07 6.95
CA GLY A 122 -17.32 -14.09 7.66
C GLY A 122 -16.58 -12.81 8.07
N HIS A 123 -15.28 -12.72 7.78
CA HIS A 123 -14.45 -11.54 8.00
C HIS A 123 -13.45 -11.36 6.88
N ARG A 124 -12.89 -10.15 6.79
CA ARG A 124 -11.96 -9.76 5.75
C ARG A 124 -10.69 -10.61 5.72
N VAL A 125 -10.35 -11.14 4.55
CA VAL A 125 -9.10 -11.84 4.24
C VAL A 125 -8.33 -11.06 3.20
N GLY A 126 -7.15 -10.54 3.55
CA GLY A 126 -6.31 -9.78 2.62
C GLY A 126 -5.62 -10.65 1.56
N ASN A 127 -5.27 -10.03 0.43
CA ASN A 127 -4.37 -10.67 -0.55
C ASN A 127 -2.93 -10.71 -0.01
N LYS A 128 -2.25 -11.84 -0.17
CA LYS A 128 -0.84 -11.99 0.20
C LYS A 128 -0.06 -12.59 -0.96
N ALA A 129 1.07 -11.98 -1.32
CA ALA A 129 2.02 -12.56 -2.24
C ALA A 129 3.26 -12.94 -1.43
N SER A 130 3.64 -14.21 -1.43
CA SER A 130 4.86 -14.66 -0.74
C SER A 130 6.11 -13.99 -1.35
N SER A 131 6.11 -13.77 -2.66
CA SER A 131 7.20 -13.14 -3.41
C SER A 131 7.41 -11.65 -3.08
N SER A 132 6.44 -10.97 -2.45
CA SER A 132 6.61 -9.58 -2.01
C SER A 132 7.22 -9.46 -0.61
N GLN A 133 7.59 -10.57 0.02
CA GLN A 133 8.19 -10.62 1.35
C GLN A 133 9.64 -11.12 1.24
N SER A 134 10.56 -10.51 2.01
CA SER A 134 11.96 -10.92 2.02
C SER A 134 12.16 -12.31 2.65
N ALA A 135 11.32 -12.66 3.62
CA ALA A 135 11.34 -13.95 4.31
C ALA A 135 9.91 -14.39 4.69
N PRO A 136 9.08 -14.84 3.73
CA PRO A 136 7.74 -15.32 4.04
C PRO A 136 7.82 -16.60 4.88
N PRO A 137 7.00 -16.76 5.94
CA PRO A 137 6.98 -17.99 6.73
C PRO A 137 6.50 -19.21 5.92
N PHE A 138 5.76 -18.97 4.84
CA PHE A 138 5.30 -19.97 3.89
C PHE A 138 5.70 -19.57 2.46
N PRO A 139 6.95 -19.84 2.03
CA PRO A 139 7.42 -19.48 0.70
C PRO A 139 6.62 -20.17 -0.42
N GLY A 140 6.25 -19.40 -1.45
CA GLY A 140 5.46 -19.90 -2.58
C GLY A 140 3.96 -20.05 -2.28
N LEU A 141 3.48 -19.63 -1.11
CA LEU A 141 2.06 -19.56 -0.81
C LEU A 141 1.53 -18.15 -1.02
N ASP A 142 0.64 -18.00 -2.00
CA ASP A 142 -0.11 -16.78 -2.24
C ASP A 142 -1.55 -16.92 -1.74
N VAL A 143 -2.12 -15.85 -1.19
CA VAL A 143 -3.51 -15.78 -0.73
C VAL A 143 -4.28 -14.83 -1.63
N ARG A 144 -5.38 -15.31 -2.18
CA ARG A 144 -6.35 -14.54 -2.94
C ARG A 144 -7.64 -14.43 -2.15
N GLY A 145 -7.74 -13.39 -1.34
CA GLY A 145 -8.89 -13.06 -0.51
C GLY A 145 -9.70 -11.90 -1.09
N ASP A 146 -10.24 -11.03 -0.24
CA ASP A 146 -11.03 -9.86 -0.62
C ASP A 146 -10.32 -8.94 -1.62
N GLY A 147 -11.02 -8.63 -2.71
CA GLY A 147 -10.50 -7.80 -3.80
C GLY A 147 -9.43 -8.50 -4.64
N GLY A 148 -9.24 -9.81 -4.47
CA GLY A 148 -8.37 -10.62 -5.31
C GLY A 148 -9.04 -11.07 -6.61
N LEU A 149 -8.26 -11.70 -7.48
CA LEU A 149 -8.72 -12.27 -8.74
C LEU A 149 -7.94 -13.55 -8.99
N ILE A 150 -8.64 -14.62 -9.34
CA ILE A 150 -8.04 -15.86 -9.84
C ILE A 150 -8.50 -16.13 -11.28
N VAL A 151 -7.70 -16.88 -12.03
CA VAL A 151 -8.13 -17.43 -13.32
C VAL A 151 -8.76 -18.80 -13.07
N LEU A 152 -9.94 -19.02 -13.64
CA LEU A 152 -10.73 -20.21 -13.44
C LEU A 152 -10.53 -21.22 -14.58
N PRO A 153 -10.63 -22.53 -14.31
CA PRO A 153 -10.79 -23.54 -15.37
C PRO A 153 -12.10 -23.35 -16.14
N PRO A 154 -12.18 -23.72 -17.43
CA PRO A 154 -11.15 -24.35 -18.25
C PRO A 154 -10.36 -23.33 -19.11
N SER A 155 -10.01 -22.16 -18.56
CA SER A 155 -9.30 -21.12 -19.32
C SER A 155 -8.06 -21.65 -20.04
N GLN A 156 -7.87 -21.24 -21.29
CA GLN A 156 -6.71 -21.59 -22.11
C GLN A 156 -5.93 -20.33 -22.43
N LEU A 157 -4.85 -20.10 -21.68
CA LEU A 157 -4.04 -18.89 -21.78
C LEU A 157 -2.62 -19.24 -22.25
N SER A 158 -1.82 -18.22 -22.57
CA SER A 158 -0.41 -18.35 -22.97
C SER A 158 0.45 -19.17 -21.99
N ASN A 159 0.09 -19.19 -20.71
CA ASN A 159 0.80 -19.95 -19.68
C ASN A 159 0.31 -21.39 -19.50
N GLY A 160 -0.63 -21.84 -20.32
CA GLY A 160 -1.19 -23.20 -20.28
C GLY A 160 -2.68 -23.27 -19.96
N THR A 161 -3.17 -24.50 -19.81
CA THR A 161 -4.60 -24.79 -19.57
C THR A 161 -4.89 -24.92 -18.08
N TYR A 162 -5.85 -24.14 -17.60
CA TYR A 162 -6.35 -24.25 -16.24
C TYR A 162 -7.30 -25.44 -16.15
N ARG A 163 -7.08 -26.31 -15.17
CA ARG A 163 -7.85 -27.56 -15.03
C ARG A 163 -8.54 -27.60 -13.69
N LEU A 164 -9.82 -27.93 -13.73
CA LEU A 164 -10.60 -28.21 -12.54
C LEU A 164 -10.41 -29.67 -12.16
N LEU A 165 -10.24 -29.93 -10.88
CA LEU A 165 -10.14 -31.26 -10.30
C LEU A 165 -11.28 -31.52 -9.32
N ASP A 166 -11.57 -30.55 -8.46
CA ASP A 166 -12.69 -30.61 -7.51
C ASP A 166 -13.25 -29.20 -7.28
N HIS A 167 -14.57 -29.15 -7.21
CA HIS A 167 -15.34 -27.96 -6.95
C HIS A 167 -15.54 -27.66 -5.47
N GLN A 168 -15.46 -28.66 -4.60
CA GLN A 168 -15.80 -28.54 -3.19
C GLN A 168 -14.71 -27.78 -2.44
N PRO A 169 -15.03 -26.62 -1.83
CA PRO A 169 -14.09 -25.92 -0.96
C PRO A 169 -13.67 -26.80 0.22
N HIS A 170 -12.44 -26.61 0.68
CA HIS A 170 -11.93 -27.21 1.91
C HIS A 170 -12.45 -26.47 3.13
N GLU A 171 -12.54 -27.18 4.25
CA GLU A 171 -12.77 -26.63 5.57
C GLU A 171 -11.47 -26.06 6.15
N VAL A 172 -11.55 -24.90 6.80
CA VAL A 172 -10.37 -24.23 7.39
C VAL A 172 -9.69 -25.12 8.45
N THR A 173 -10.44 -26.01 9.10
CA THR A 173 -9.93 -26.97 10.11
C THR A 173 -8.97 -28.01 9.52
N GLN A 174 -8.93 -28.18 8.20
CA GLN A 174 -7.98 -29.06 7.52
C GLN A 174 -6.59 -28.45 7.37
N LEU A 175 -6.44 -27.14 7.59
CA LEU A 175 -5.15 -26.47 7.56
C LEU A 175 -4.46 -26.54 8.93
N PRO A 176 -3.12 -26.67 8.95
CA PRO A 176 -2.37 -26.41 10.17
C PRO A 176 -2.66 -25.00 10.70
N GLU A 177 -2.80 -24.86 12.03
CA GLU A 177 -3.18 -23.61 12.69
C GLU A 177 -2.29 -22.42 12.28
N ALA A 178 -0.98 -22.65 12.17
CA ALA A 178 -0.03 -21.62 11.75
C ALA A 178 -0.28 -21.12 10.33
N VAL A 179 -0.66 -22.01 9.40
CA VAL A 179 -1.02 -21.65 8.03
C VAL A 179 -2.34 -20.90 8.03
N ALA A 180 -3.36 -21.43 8.71
CA ALA A 180 -4.70 -20.84 8.76
C ALA A 180 -4.72 -19.42 9.36
N ARG A 181 -3.90 -19.17 10.40
CA ARG A 181 -3.69 -17.83 10.95
C ARG A 181 -2.95 -16.93 9.98
N TRP A 182 -1.84 -17.39 9.41
CA TRP A 182 -1.06 -16.56 8.49
C TRP A 182 -1.84 -16.18 7.23
N THR A 183 -2.68 -17.08 6.70
CA THR A 183 -3.55 -16.78 5.55
C THR A 183 -4.68 -15.82 5.91
N GLY A 184 -5.03 -15.68 7.19
CA GLY A 184 -6.15 -14.87 7.67
C GLY A 184 -7.50 -15.58 7.62
N LEU A 185 -7.52 -16.88 7.32
CA LEU A 185 -8.74 -17.70 7.29
C LEU A 185 -9.33 -17.91 8.70
N VAL A 186 -8.49 -17.89 9.73
CA VAL A 186 -8.93 -17.85 11.12
C VAL A 186 -8.92 -16.41 11.61
N ARG A 187 -10.03 -15.99 12.22
CA ARG A 187 -10.12 -14.68 12.85
C ARG A 187 -9.17 -14.63 14.04
N GLU A 188 -8.16 -13.77 13.95
CA GLU A 188 -7.48 -13.32 15.16
C GLU A 188 -8.42 -12.34 15.87
N GLU A 189 -8.81 -12.65 17.10
CA GLU A 189 -9.51 -11.69 17.93
C GLU A 189 -8.64 -10.44 18.03
N ALA A 190 -9.26 -9.27 17.80
CA ALA A 190 -8.56 -8.01 17.95
C ALA A 190 -8.01 -7.99 19.37
N PRO A 191 -6.69 -7.83 19.55
CA PRO A 191 -6.12 -7.98 20.86
C PRO A 191 -6.72 -6.95 21.81
N GLU A 192 -6.95 -7.35 23.05
CA GLU A 192 -7.35 -6.41 24.08
C GLU A 192 -6.25 -5.36 24.24
N LEU A 193 -6.62 -4.10 24.04
CA LEU A 193 -5.69 -2.99 24.22
C LEU A 193 -5.14 -3.03 25.65
N PRO A 194 -3.82 -2.88 25.85
CA PRO A 194 -3.26 -2.79 27.19
C PRO A 194 -3.85 -1.60 27.94
N VAL A 195 -3.91 -1.68 29.27
CA VAL A 195 -4.31 -0.55 30.10
C VAL A 195 -3.23 0.53 29.94
N TRP A 196 -3.63 1.66 29.39
CA TRP A 196 -2.77 2.82 29.15
C TRP A 196 -3.43 4.03 29.80
N GLU A 197 -2.82 4.53 30.87
CA GLU A 197 -3.20 5.80 31.50
C GLU A 197 -2.39 6.91 30.84
N ALA A 198 -3.08 7.77 30.09
CA ALA A 198 -2.47 8.91 29.44
C ALA A 198 -2.07 10.00 30.46
N PRO A 199 -1.23 10.96 30.07
CA PRO A 199 -1.01 12.16 30.87
C PRO A 199 -2.35 12.82 31.21
N THR A 200 -2.56 13.18 32.48
CA THR A 200 -3.76 13.90 32.91
C THR A 200 -3.76 15.31 32.31
N GLY A 201 -4.58 15.51 31.27
CA GLY A 201 -4.81 16.79 30.61
C GLY A 201 -5.38 16.60 29.21
N VAL A 202 -6.43 17.32 28.84
CA VAL A 202 -6.91 17.37 27.45
C VAL A 202 -5.84 18.08 26.64
N SER A 203 -5.07 17.37 25.82
CA SER A 203 -4.12 18.03 24.93
C SER A 203 -4.90 18.66 23.75
N PRO A 204 -4.98 19.99 23.64
CA PRO A 204 -5.43 20.61 22.40
C PRO A 204 -4.54 20.12 21.25
N GLY A 205 -5.16 19.64 20.17
CA GLY A 205 -4.45 19.11 18.99
C GLY A 205 -4.76 17.66 18.64
N VAL A 206 -5.45 16.91 19.51
CA VAL A 206 -5.81 15.51 19.24
C VAL A 206 -6.76 15.36 18.03
N GLU A 207 -7.69 16.30 17.82
CA GLU A 207 -8.51 16.36 16.59
C GLU A 207 -7.69 16.75 15.35
N GLU A 208 -6.65 17.57 15.50
CA GLU A 208 -5.75 17.97 14.39
C GLU A 208 -4.89 16.80 13.89
N LEU A 209 -4.61 15.82 14.76
CA LEU A 209 -3.89 14.59 14.38
C LEU A 209 -4.68 13.79 13.34
N LEU A 210 -6.01 13.72 13.47
CA LEU A 210 -6.85 13.07 12.47
C LEU A 210 -6.79 13.80 11.13
N ALA A 211 -6.89 15.14 11.14
CA ALA A 211 -6.75 15.95 9.92
C ALA A 211 -5.38 15.72 9.25
N THR A 212 -4.31 15.66 10.05
CA THR A 212 -2.95 15.36 9.59
C THR A 212 -2.83 13.96 9.00
N ALA A 213 -3.43 12.95 9.64
CA ALA A 213 -3.48 11.59 9.12
C ALA A 213 -4.23 11.53 7.78
N MET A 214 -5.35 12.24 7.66
CA MET A 214 -6.09 12.34 6.41
C MET A 214 -5.27 13.00 5.30
N GLN A 215 -4.51 14.05 5.63
CA GLN A 215 -3.64 14.71 4.66
C GLN A 215 -2.52 13.78 4.19
N ARG A 216 -1.88 13.03 5.10
CA ARG A 216 -0.86 12.03 4.73
C ARG A 216 -1.37 10.99 3.75
N VAL A 217 -2.61 10.51 3.92
CA VAL A 217 -3.23 9.58 2.97
C VAL A 217 -3.46 10.26 1.61
N ARG A 218 -3.95 11.51 1.60
CA ARG A 218 -4.13 12.29 0.37
C ARG A 218 -2.81 12.53 -0.38
N ASP A 219 -1.72 12.71 0.36
CA ASP A 219 -0.36 12.88 -0.18
C ASP A 219 0.26 11.55 -0.66
N GLY A 220 -0.49 10.45 -0.67
CA GLY A 220 -0.05 9.14 -1.16
C GLY A 220 0.52 8.21 -0.08
N GLY A 221 0.44 8.58 1.19
CA GLY A 221 0.81 7.73 2.32
C GLY A 221 -0.09 6.50 2.43
N GLY A 222 0.51 5.34 2.71
CA GLY A 222 -0.24 4.10 2.94
C GLY A 222 -1.14 4.23 4.17
N ARG A 223 -2.42 3.80 4.04
CA ARG A 223 -3.44 3.87 5.10
C ARG A 223 -2.99 3.15 6.37
N ASP A 224 -2.41 1.97 6.24
CA ASP A 224 -1.94 1.19 7.39
C ASP A 224 -0.78 1.87 8.13
N ASN A 225 0.26 2.30 7.40
CA ASN A 225 1.38 3.05 7.97
C ASN A 225 0.94 4.37 8.62
N THR A 226 -0.05 5.04 8.02
CA THR A 226 -0.58 6.31 8.54
C THR A 226 -1.46 6.07 9.78
N GLY A 227 -2.27 5.02 9.78
CA GLY A 227 -3.04 4.59 10.95
C GLY A 227 -2.15 4.20 12.12
N TYR A 228 -1.06 3.47 11.86
CA TYR A 228 -0.05 3.17 12.90
C TYR A 228 0.62 4.45 13.43
N TRP A 229 0.97 5.39 12.56
CA TRP A 229 1.50 6.69 12.99
C TRP A 229 0.49 7.45 13.86
N LEU A 230 -0.77 7.52 13.43
CA LEU A 230 -1.84 8.20 14.18
C LEU A 230 -2.00 7.58 15.56
N ALA A 231 -2.03 6.25 15.65
CA ALA A 231 -2.08 5.51 16.91
C ALA A 231 -0.93 5.90 17.87
N CYS A 232 0.30 6.00 17.36
CA CYS A 232 1.44 6.43 18.19
C CYS A 232 1.23 7.85 18.74
N GLN A 233 0.81 8.81 17.90
CA GLN A 233 0.60 10.19 18.34
C GLN A 233 -0.56 10.31 19.34
N LEU A 234 -1.65 9.56 19.13
CA LEU A 234 -2.78 9.56 20.04
C LEU A 234 -2.40 9.03 21.42
N LEU A 235 -1.57 7.99 21.49
CA LEU A 235 -1.10 7.45 22.77
C LEU A 235 -0.10 8.38 23.47
N GLU A 236 0.64 9.21 22.73
CA GLU A 236 1.54 10.23 23.28
C GLU A 236 0.78 11.43 23.87
N HIS A 237 -0.41 11.77 23.34
CA HIS A 237 -1.09 13.04 23.61
C HIS A 237 -2.51 12.94 24.20
N GLY A 238 -3.14 11.76 24.20
CA GLY A 238 -4.55 11.59 24.57
C GLY A 238 -4.84 10.32 25.36
N SER A 239 -6.05 10.25 25.92
CA SER A 239 -6.52 9.07 26.68
C SER A 239 -6.74 7.85 25.79
N ARG A 240 -6.81 6.67 26.40
CA ARG A 240 -7.17 5.43 25.68
C ARG A 240 -8.54 5.53 25.00
N GLN A 241 -9.54 6.13 25.65
CA GLN A 241 -10.87 6.31 25.05
C GLN A 241 -10.80 7.24 23.83
N ASP A 242 -10.09 8.36 23.94
CA ASP A 242 -9.95 9.32 22.82
C ASP A 242 -9.20 8.70 21.64
N ALA A 243 -8.11 7.97 21.94
CA ALA A 243 -7.32 7.30 20.93
C ALA A 243 -8.16 6.26 20.16
N LEU A 244 -8.97 5.48 20.85
CA LEU A 244 -9.86 4.50 20.20
C LEU A 244 -10.90 5.19 19.33
N LEU A 245 -11.60 6.20 19.86
CA LEU A 245 -12.62 6.94 19.14
C LEU A 245 -12.07 7.55 17.84
N ILE A 246 -10.88 8.15 17.90
CA ILE A 246 -10.28 8.81 16.73
C ILE A 246 -9.74 7.79 15.73
N MET A 247 -9.19 6.67 16.21
CA MET A 247 -8.79 5.57 15.33
C MET A 247 -9.98 4.94 14.60
N GLU A 248 -11.16 4.88 15.24
CA GLU A 248 -12.41 4.46 14.60
C GLU A 248 -12.88 5.48 13.56
N GLN A 249 -12.88 6.77 13.89
CA GLN A 249 -13.17 7.84 12.91
C GLN A 249 -12.19 7.85 11.73
N TYR A 250 -10.92 7.55 11.97
CA TYR A 250 -9.92 7.40 10.91
C TYR A 250 -10.31 6.26 9.97
N ALA A 251 -10.69 5.10 10.51
CA ALA A 251 -11.10 3.95 9.70
C ALA A 251 -12.32 4.24 8.81
N GLU A 252 -13.28 5.00 9.32
CA GLU A 252 -14.48 5.40 8.56
C GLU A 252 -14.18 6.41 7.44
N ARG A 253 -13.14 7.25 7.60
CA ARG A 253 -12.87 8.37 6.68
C ARG A 253 -11.85 8.05 5.59
N VAL A 254 -10.97 7.07 5.79
CA VAL A 254 -9.98 6.72 4.77
C VAL A 254 -10.63 6.04 3.56
N PRO A 255 -10.08 6.23 2.34
CA PRO A 255 -10.60 5.55 1.16
C PRO A 255 -10.61 4.03 1.33
N ALA A 256 -11.65 3.37 0.86
CA ALA A 256 -11.77 1.91 0.87
C ALA A 256 -10.79 1.20 -0.10
N HIS A 257 -10.08 1.97 -0.93
CA HIS A 257 -9.16 1.43 -1.93
C HIS A 257 -7.70 1.63 -1.51
N ASP A 258 -6.84 0.64 -1.79
CA ASP A 258 -5.40 0.76 -1.59
C ASP A 258 -4.72 1.65 -2.65
N THR A 259 -3.40 1.86 -2.49
CA THR A 259 -2.59 2.65 -3.44
C THR A 259 -2.54 2.05 -4.85
N GLN A 260 -2.97 0.79 -5.01
CA GLN A 260 -3.10 0.09 -6.28
C GLN A 260 -4.55 0.06 -6.79
N GLY A 261 -5.47 0.78 -6.13
CA GLY A 261 -6.90 0.86 -6.47
C GLY A 261 -7.67 -0.43 -6.22
N ARG A 262 -7.18 -1.35 -5.37
CA ARG A 262 -7.93 -2.56 -4.95
C ARG A 262 -8.85 -2.16 -3.81
N HIS A 263 -10.10 -2.59 -3.84
CA HIS A 263 -11.01 -2.52 -2.70
C HIS A 263 -10.43 -3.37 -1.56
N ASP A 264 -9.89 -2.68 -0.57
CA ASP A 264 -9.12 -3.20 0.56
C ASP A 264 -9.43 -2.28 1.74
N PRO A 265 -10.68 -2.22 2.23
CA PRO A 265 -11.08 -1.23 3.24
C PRO A 265 -10.25 -1.39 4.51
N TYR A 266 -9.84 -0.25 5.08
CA TYR A 266 -9.21 -0.22 6.39
C TYR A 266 -10.31 -0.30 7.46
N THR A 267 -10.28 -1.31 8.31
CA THR A 267 -11.39 -1.63 9.21
C THR A 267 -11.17 -1.14 10.63
N SER A 268 -12.22 -1.11 11.46
CA SER A 268 -12.10 -0.85 12.90
C SER A 268 -11.22 -1.90 13.61
N ALA A 269 -11.11 -3.12 13.06
CA ALA A 269 -10.19 -4.13 13.56
C ALA A 269 -8.73 -3.76 13.26
N ASP A 270 -8.44 -3.20 12.08
CA ASP A 270 -7.10 -2.71 11.73
C ASP A 270 -6.72 -1.49 12.60
N ALA A 271 -7.66 -0.58 12.83
CA ALA A 271 -7.52 0.53 13.77
C ALA A 271 -7.11 0.06 15.18
N ARG A 272 -7.83 -0.92 15.73
CA ARG A 272 -7.51 -1.51 17.05
C ARG A 272 -6.17 -2.23 17.06
N ARG A 273 -5.82 -2.95 15.99
CA ARG A 273 -4.52 -3.63 15.86
C ARG A 273 -3.36 -2.64 15.85
N ASN A 274 -3.49 -1.55 15.12
CA ASN A 274 -2.48 -0.49 15.09
C ASN A 274 -2.34 0.21 16.45
N LEU A 275 -3.46 0.50 17.12
CA LEU A 275 -3.44 1.05 18.47
C LEU A 275 -2.79 0.10 19.48
N HIS A 276 -3.10 -1.19 19.42
CA HIS A 276 -2.47 -2.21 20.25
C HIS A 276 -0.97 -2.31 20.02
N SER A 277 -0.57 -2.35 18.74
CA SER A 277 0.84 -2.43 18.33
C SER A 277 1.62 -1.20 18.80
N ALA A 278 1.04 0.00 18.69
CA ALA A 278 1.63 1.23 19.19
C ALA A 278 1.78 1.19 20.73
N ALA A 279 0.76 0.74 21.45
CA ALA A 279 0.78 0.68 22.91
C ALA A 279 1.80 -0.33 23.47
N LYS A 280 2.03 -1.46 22.78
CA LYS A 280 3.10 -2.42 23.15
C LYS A 280 4.50 -1.81 23.15
N ARG A 281 4.72 -0.75 22.37
CA ARG A 281 6.01 -0.09 22.25
C ARG A 281 6.30 0.85 23.44
N GLY A 282 5.29 1.13 24.27
CA GLY A 282 5.34 2.17 25.30
C GLY A 282 5.39 3.58 24.70
N PRO A 283 5.37 4.66 25.51
CA PRO A 283 5.67 5.98 25.03
C PRO A 283 7.13 5.92 24.57
N ALA A 284 7.34 6.01 23.27
CA ALA A 284 8.69 6.00 22.74
C ALA A 284 9.44 7.18 23.37
N ARG A 285 10.52 6.89 24.12
CA ARG A 285 11.58 7.89 24.32
C ARG A 285 11.98 8.35 22.92
N SER A 286 11.50 9.54 22.54
CA SER A 286 11.79 10.25 21.31
C SER A 286 11.76 9.39 20.04
N VAL A 287 10.57 9.19 19.45
CA VAL A 287 10.54 9.36 17.99
C VAL A 287 10.91 10.83 17.79
N ARG A 288 12.15 11.11 17.34
CA ARG A 288 12.59 12.44 16.92
C ARG A 288 11.40 13.14 16.27
N ALA A 289 10.96 14.24 16.87
CA ALA A 289 9.81 15.00 16.45
C ALA A 289 9.88 15.23 14.93
N TRP A 290 9.12 14.43 14.18
CA TRP A 290 8.75 14.75 12.80
C TRP A 290 7.43 15.50 12.83
N VAL A 291 7.37 16.52 13.69
CA VAL A 291 6.68 17.74 13.33
C VAL A 291 7.63 18.38 12.33
N LYS A 292 7.26 18.51 11.04
CA LYS A 292 7.92 19.52 10.22
C LYS A 292 7.65 20.84 10.97
N PRO A 293 8.67 21.51 11.56
CA PRO A 293 8.45 22.90 11.92
C PRO A 293 8.06 23.56 10.59
N ALA A 294 7.08 24.47 10.59
CA ALA A 294 6.83 25.34 9.44
C ALA A 294 8.20 25.73 8.86
N GLU A 295 8.48 25.32 7.62
CA GLU A 295 9.83 25.25 7.06
C GLU A 295 10.46 26.65 7.21
N ARG A 296 11.24 26.87 8.28
CA ARG A 296 11.87 28.16 8.51
C ARG A 296 12.77 28.40 7.32
N ASP A 297 12.70 29.60 6.75
CA ASP A 297 13.57 29.98 5.63
C ASP A 297 15.01 29.59 6.00
N PRO A 298 15.69 28.76 5.17
CA PRO A 298 17.06 28.33 5.42
C PRO A 298 18.03 29.48 5.71
N LEU A 299 17.76 30.68 5.19
CA LEU A 299 18.56 31.88 5.47
C LEU A 299 18.30 32.45 6.86
N ASP A 300 17.05 32.45 7.33
CA ASP A 300 16.71 32.88 8.69
C ASP A 300 17.23 31.88 9.72
N ALA A 301 17.13 30.58 9.41
CA ALA A 301 17.66 29.53 10.26
C ALA A 301 19.21 29.59 10.30
N LEU A 302 19.88 29.86 9.18
CA LEU A 302 21.33 30.09 9.17
C LEU A 302 21.70 31.34 9.98
N ARG A 303 20.97 32.46 9.80
CA ARG A 303 21.21 33.72 10.52
C ARG A 303 21.19 33.52 12.04
N ALA A 304 20.28 32.69 12.55
CA ALA A 304 20.20 32.36 13.97
C ALA A 304 21.44 31.62 14.51
N CYS A 305 22.06 30.77 13.69
CA CYS A 305 23.23 29.98 14.09
C CYS A 305 24.57 30.73 13.91
N LEU A 306 24.62 31.74 13.04
CA LEU A 306 25.86 32.49 12.72
C LEU A 306 26.68 32.96 13.94
N PRO A 307 26.09 33.46 15.04
CA PRO A 307 26.87 33.91 16.20
C PRO A 307 27.71 32.80 16.84
N GLY A 308 27.29 31.53 16.72
CA GLY A 308 27.99 30.38 17.28
C GLY A 308 28.98 29.68 16.33
N LEU A 309 29.09 30.13 15.07
CA LEU A 309 29.96 29.49 14.09
C LEU A 309 31.41 29.98 14.19
N SER A 310 32.34 29.03 14.11
CA SER A 310 33.78 29.31 13.91
C SER A 310 34.05 29.95 12.54
N ALA A 311 35.25 30.50 12.36
CA ALA A 311 35.65 31.11 11.08
C ALA A 311 35.57 30.12 9.90
N GLU A 312 36.02 28.88 10.10
CA GLU A 312 35.97 27.81 9.09
C GLU A 312 34.51 27.43 8.75
N GLU A 313 33.63 27.40 9.76
CA GLU A 313 32.21 27.12 9.54
C GLU A 313 31.48 28.25 8.84
N ARG A 314 31.89 29.51 9.07
CA ARG A 314 31.37 30.67 8.34
C ARG A 314 31.80 30.64 6.87
N GLU A 315 33.05 30.28 6.59
CA GLU A 315 33.53 30.09 5.21
C GLU A 315 32.74 28.97 4.51
N ARG A 316 32.52 27.85 5.21
CA ARG A 316 31.70 26.75 4.70
C ARG A 316 30.26 27.18 4.46
N ALA A 317 29.64 27.93 5.38
CA ALA A 317 28.30 28.46 5.23
C ALA A 317 28.18 29.40 4.00
N ALA A 318 29.19 30.25 3.77
CA ALA A 318 29.25 31.13 2.60
C ALA A 318 29.22 30.32 1.29
N ARG A 319 30.01 29.25 1.18
CA ARG A 319 30.00 28.35 0.02
C ARG A 319 28.68 27.60 -0.17
N LEU A 320 28.03 27.21 0.92
CA LEU A 320 26.72 26.54 0.88
C LEU A 320 25.61 27.50 0.41
N VAL A 321 25.61 28.74 0.89
CA VAL A 321 24.68 29.79 0.42
C VAL A 321 24.92 30.09 -1.06
N ALA A 322 26.18 30.25 -1.45
CA ALA A 322 26.53 30.50 -2.84
C ALA A 322 26.04 29.37 -3.77
N GLY A 323 26.32 28.11 -3.42
CA GLY A 323 25.86 26.96 -4.20
C GLY A 323 24.34 26.77 -4.22
N ALA A 324 23.63 27.07 -3.12
CA ALA A 324 22.19 26.89 -3.05
C ALA A 324 21.41 27.87 -3.93
N TYR A 325 21.93 29.10 -4.10
CA TYR A 325 21.25 30.20 -4.79
C TYR A 325 21.87 30.58 -6.13
N VAL A 326 22.95 29.92 -6.58
CA VAL A 326 23.65 30.28 -7.82
C VAL A 326 22.76 30.28 -9.07
N ARG A 327 21.71 29.44 -9.10
CA ARG A 327 20.75 29.39 -10.23
C ARG A 327 19.89 30.64 -10.35
N GLU A 328 19.83 31.46 -9.30
CA GLU A 328 19.09 32.72 -9.26
C GLU A 328 19.95 33.91 -9.70
N GLY A 329 21.27 33.71 -9.86
CA GLY A 329 22.22 34.72 -10.35
C GLY A 329 23.20 35.21 -9.28
N ILE A 330 24.37 35.67 -9.72
CA ILE A 330 25.46 36.13 -8.84
C ILE A 330 25.06 37.33 -7.97
N GLU A 331 24.20 38.22 -8.47
CA GLU A 331 23.66 39.35 -7.71
C GLU A 331 22.80 38.90 -6.53
N VAL A 332 22.02 37.83 -6.72
CA VAL A 332 21.19 37.21 -5.67
C VAL A 332 22.06 36.59 -4.60
N VAL A 333 23.07 35.81 -5.00
CA VAL A 333 24.06 35.22 -4.09
C VAL A 333 24.78 36.31 -3.27
N THR A 334 25.26 37.37 -3.93
CA THR A 334 26.00 38.46 -3.29
C THR A 334 25.15 39.18 -2.26
N ARG A 335 23.87 39.41 -2.57
CA ARG A 335 22.89 40.01 -1.66
C ARG A 335 22.64 39.12 -0.44
N HIS A 336 22.50 37.80 -0.62
CA HIS A 336 22.33 36.88 0.50
C HIS A 336 23.55 36.79 1.40
N LEU A 337 24.76 36.70 0.82
CA LEU A 337 26.02 36.69 1.59
C LEU A 337 26.19 37.98 2.40
N SER A 338 25.93 39.13 1.77
CA SER A 338 26.00 40.44 2.44
C SER A 338 24.98 40.56 3.58
N ALA A 339 23.73 40.11 3.36
CA ALA A 339 22.66 40.12 4.37
C ALA A 339 22.91 39.17 5.55
N LEU A 340 23.86 38.23 5.39
CA LEU A 340 24.31 37.30 6.41
C LEU A 340 25.70 37.64 6.96
N GLN A 341 26.34 38.73 6.49
CA GLN A 341 27.72 39.09 6.86
C GLN A 341 28.72 37.93 6.66
N LEU A 342 28.53 37.17 5.58
CA LEU A 342 29.40 36.08 5.16
C LEU A 342 30.35 36.54 4.06
N ASP A 343 31.46 35.82 3.90
CA ASP A 343 32.49 36.16 2.92
C ASP A 343 31.93 36.21 1.49
N SER A 344 32.03 37.39 0.87
CA SER A 344 31.52 37.66 -0.47
C SER A 344 32.34 36.97 -1.57
N THR A 345 33.58 36.54 -1.29
CA THR A 345 34.40 35.79 -2.26
C THR A 345 33.76 34.45 -2.66
N ALA A 346 32.84 33.92 -1.84
CA ALA A 346 32.07 32.73 -2.16
C ALA A 346 31.19 32.88 -3.42
N ALA A 347 30.78 34.11 -3.76
CA ALA A 347 30.02 34.40 -4.99
C ALA A 347 30.89 34.18 -6.24
N THR A 348 32.14 34.62 -6.22
CA THR A 348 33.10 34.37 -7.31
C THR A 348 33.47 32.89 -7.37
N TRP A 349 33.73 32.27 -6.22
CA TRP A 349 34.06 30.84 -6.12
C TRP A 349 33.01 29.93 -6.77
N VAL A 350 31.71 30.22 -6.58
CA VAL A 350 30.66 29.35 -7.13
C VAL A 350 30.55 29.47 -8.65
N VAL A 351 30.82 30.66 -9.22
CA VAL A 351 30.84 30.87 -10.67
C VAL A 351 32.02 30.14 -11.30
N GLU A 352 33.23 30.30 -10.74
CA GLU A 352 34.42 29.59 -11.20
C GLU A 352 34.22 28.06 -11.19
N ARG A 353 33.57 27.54 -10.15
CA ARG A 353 33.23 26.11 -10.05
C ARG A 353 32.24 25.65 -11.12
N GLN A 354 31.24 26.46 -11.45
CA GLN A 354 30.28 26.14 -12.50
C GLN A 354 30.89 26.18 -13.89
N GLU A 355 31.73 27.19 -14.18
CA GLU A 355 32.46 27.30 -15.45
C GLU A 355 33.41 26.11 -15.65
N ALA A 356 34.07 25.69 -14.57
CA ALA A 356 34.91 24.49 -14.56
C ALA A 356 34.12 23.16 -14.46
N GLN A 357 32.78 23.20 -14.56
CA GLN A 357 31.87 22.04 -14.52
C GLN A 357 32.01 21.17 -13.25
N TYR A 358 32.46 21.73 -12.14
CA TYR A 358 32.50 21.04 -10.86
C TYR A 358 31.14 21.09 -10.15
N SER A 359 30.85 20.06 -9.37
CA SER A 359 29.66 20.03 -8.51
C SER A 359 29.75 21.10 -7.42
N VAL A 360 28.66 21.85 -7.23
CA VAL A 360 28.48 22.82 -6.16
C VAL A 360 27.39 22.35 -5.19
N PRO A 361 27.48 22.68 -3.89
CA PRO A 361 26.48 22.26 -2.91
C PRO A 361 25.11 22.88 -3.18
N GLY A 362 24.05 22.08 -3.25
CA GLY A 362 22.68 22.58 -3.43
C GLY A 362 21.94 22.89 -2.13
N MET A 363 20.70 23.39 -2.26
CA MET A 363 19.79 23.67 -1.14
C MET A 363 19.69 22.56 -0.06
N PRO A 364 19.71 21.25 -0.40
CA PRO A 364 19.71 20.19 0.61
C PRO A 364 20.94 20.22 1.54
N ALA A 365 22.11 20.60 1.03
CA ALA A 365 23.34 20.67 1.82
C ALA A 365 23.31 21.86 2.80
N LEU A 366 22.75 23.00 2.37
CA LEU A 366 22.52 24.16 3.23
C LEU A 366 21.52 23.82 4.34
N ARG A 367 20.38 23.21 4.00
CA ARG A 367 19.37 22.78 4.97
C ARG A 367 19.93 21.81 6.01
N ARG A 368 20.74 20.84 5.58
CA ARG A 368 21.41 19.91 6.51
C ARG A 368 22.40 20.62 7.42
N PHE A 369 23.22 21.53 6.88
CA PHE A 369 24.20 22.28 7.66
C PHE A 369 23.57 23.07 8.81
N VAL A 370 22.41 23.68 8.55
CA VAL A 370 21.63 24.43 9.54
C VAL A 370 20.90 23.50 10.50
N ALA A 371 20.32 22.39 10.01
CA ALA A 371 19.64 21.42 10.86
C ALA A 371 20.57 20.70 11.85
N ASP A 372 21.85 20.51 11.50
CA ASP A 372 22.86 19.95 12.41
C ASP A 372 23.24 20.93 13.55
N ARG A 373 22.76 22.19 13.52
CA ARG A 373 23.17 23.30 14.41
C ARG A 373 22.00 24.09 15.02
N ALA A 374 20.77 23.71 14.71
CA ALA A 374 19.54 24.18 15.33
C ALA A 374 19.11 23.16 16.39
#